data_AF-A0A7C3AXA4-F1
#
_entry.id   AF-A0A7C3AXA4-F1
#
_cell.length_a   1.000
_cell.length_b   1.000
_cell.length_c   1.000
_cell.angle_alpha   90.00
_cell.angle_beta   90.00
_cell.angle_gamma   90.00
#
_symmetry.space_group_name_H-M   'P 1'
#
loop_
_entity.id
_entity.type
_entity.pdbx_description
1 polymer ?
#
loop_
_entity_poly.entity_id
_entity_poly.type
_entity_poly.pdbx_seq_one_letter_code
_entity_poly.pdbx_strand_id
1 'polypeptide(L)' 'MSREQIEQLEREIADLKARWPAHSVKPAMWQRLEELEEALEKVRNEEKDNAR' A
#
# COMPACT_ATOMS: atom_id res chain seq x y z
N MET A 1 3.94 -15.10 -6.45
CA MET A 1 3.19 -14.85 -5.21
C MET A 1 3.57 -13.51 -4.62
N SER A 2 4.63 -13.35 -3.83
CA SER A 2 4.80 -12.11 -3.07
C SER A 2 5.22 -10.88 -3.89
N ARG A 3 5.93 -11.06 -5.01
CA ARG A 3 6.16 -9.95 -5.97
C ARG A 3 4.88 -9.43 -6.64
N GLU A 4 3.96 -10.31 -7.01
CA GLU A 4 2.65 -9.92 -7.58
C GLU A 4 1.78 -9.21 -6.53
N GLN A 5 1.85 -9.66 -5.27
CA GLN A 5 1.17 -9.01 -4.15
C GLN A 5 1.73 -7.61 -3.87
N ILE A 6 3.05 -7.42 -3.95
CA ILE A 6 3.69 -6.10 -3.84
C ILE A 6 3.19 -5.17 -4.95
N GLU A 7 3.20 -5.61 -6.20
CA GLU A 7 2.73 -4.81 -7.33
C GLU A 7 1.24 -4.45 -7.22
N GLN A 8 0.42 -5.38 -6.73
CA GLN A 8 -1.01 -5.15 -6.47
C GLN A 8 -1.21 -4.05 -5.41
N LEU A 9 -0.52 -4.14 -4.27
CA LEU A 9 -0.61 -3.17 -3.18
C LEU A 9 -0.11 -1.79 -3.61
N GLU A 10 0.99 -1.72 -4.36
CA GLU A 10 1.51 -0.46 -4.92
C GLU A 10 0.50 0.21 -5.86
N ARG A 11 -0.17 -0.57 -6.72
CA ARG A 11 -1.23 -0.05 -7.60
C ARG A 11 -2.41 0.48 -6.80
N GLU A 12 -2.87 -0.27 -5.78
CA GLU A 12 -3.98 0.19 -4.94
C GLU A 12 -3.66 1.49 -4.19
N ILE A 13 -2.42 1.63 -3.70
CA ILE A 13 -1.93 2.86 -3.07
C ILE A 13 -1.91 4.02 -4.07
N ALA A 14 -1.38 3.79 -5.28
CA ALA A 14 -1.31 4.81 -6.32
C ALA A 14 -2.72 5.28 -6.74
N ASP A 15 -3.65 4.35 -6.95
CA ASP A 15 -5.04 4.64 -7.29
C ASP A 15 -5.79 5.34 -6.16
N LEU A 16 -5.51 4.99 -4.90
CA LEU A 16 -6.07 5.67 -3.75
C LEU A 16 -5.58 7.12 -3.69
N LYS A 17 -4.26 7.35 -3.80
CA LYS A 17 -3.63 8.67 -3.79
C LYS A 17 -4.08 9.52 -4.98
N ALA A 18 -4.25 8.93 -6.16
CA ALA A 18 -4.75 9.64 -7.35
C ALA A 18 -6.18 10.18 -7.18
N ARG A 19 -6.99 9.52 -6.35
CA ARG A 19 -8.37 9.93 -6.03
C ARG A 19 -8.45 10.91 -4.85
N TRP A 20 -7.32 11.35 -4.31
CA TRP A 20 -7.33 12.25 -3.15
C TRP A 20 -7.90 13.61 -3.50
N PRO A 21 -8.86 14.11 -2.69
CA PRO A 21 -9.40 15.45 -2.86
C PRO A 21 -8.33 16.51 -2.55
N ALA A 22 -8.23 17.54 -3.40
CA ALA A 22 -7.18 18.57 -3.33
C ALA A 22 -7.16 19.40 -2.04
N HIS A 23 -8.27 19.46 -1.31
CA HIS A 23 -8.41 20.35 -0.16
C HIS A 23 -8.53 19.64 1.18
N SER A 24 -9.04 18.41 1.24
CA SER A 24 -9.18 17.68 2.51
C SER A 24 -9.41 16.20 2.28
N VAL A 25 -8.37 15.40 2.54
CA VAL A 25 -8.44 13.94 2.48
C VAL A 25 -9.27 13.44 3.67
N LYS A 26 -10.28 12.62 3.38
CA LYS A 26 -11.15 12.07 4.42
C LYS A 26 -10.34 11.14 5.35
N PRO A 27 -10.60 11.12 6.66
CA PRO A 27 -9.92 10.22 7.60
C PRO A 27 -9.97 8.74 7.15
N ALA A 28 -11.08 8.29 6.58
CA ALA A 28 -11.21 6.93 6.05
C ALA A 28 -10.25 6.63 4.88
N MET A 29 -9.91 7.63 4.06
CA MET A 29 -8.92 7.47 2.99
C MET A 29 -7.49 7.41 3.53
N TRP A 30 -7.21 8.16 4.60
CA TRP A 30 -5.94 8.06 5.33
C TRP A 30 -5.77 6.70 5.98
N GLN A 31 -6.78 6.24 6.73
CA GLN A 31 -6.76 4.94 7.37
C GLN A 31 -6.57 3.82 6.35
N ARG A 32 -7.27 3.89 5.21
CA ARG A 32 -7.09 2.93 4.12
C ARG A 32 -5.68 2.98 3.51
N LEU A 33 -5.07 4.16 3.42
CA LEU A 33 -3.70 4.28 2.95
C LEU A 33 -2.73 3.62 3.94
N GLU A 34 -2.87 3.90 5.24
CA GLU A 34 -2.02 3.31 6.29
C GLU A 34 -2.11 1.78 6.28
N GLU A 35 -3.32 1.22 6.15
CA GLU A 35 -3.51 -0.24 6.02
C GLU A 35 -2.77 -0.84 4.82
N LEU A 36 -2.84 -0.16 3.66
CA LEU A 36 -2.18 -0.62 2.44
C LEU A 36 -0.66 -0.49 2.53
N GLU A 37 -0.16 0.61 3.12
CA GLU A 37 1.27 0.85 3.31
C GLU A 37 1.87 -0.14 4.33
N GLU A 38 1.17 -0.44 5.42
CA GLU A 38 1.59 -1.45 6.41
C GLU A 38 1.59 -2.86 5.81
N ALA A 39 0.57 -3.21 5.01
CA ALA A 39 0.54 -4.49 4.30
C ALA A 39 1.69 -4.62 3.30
N LEU A 40 1.98 -3.56 2.56
CA LEU A 40 3.09 -3.52 1.60
C LEU A 40 4.44 -3.70 2.32
N GLU A 41 4.63 -3.05 3.46
CA GLU A 41 5.84 -3.19 4.27
C GLU A 41 6.02 -4.63 4.77
N LYS A 42 4.96 -5.26 5.30
CA LYS A 42 5.00 -6.66 5.75
C LYS A 42 5.43 -7.60 4.63
N VAL A 43 4.77 -7.53 3.47
CA VAL A 43 5.10 -8.41 2.32
C VAL A 43 6.52 -8.13 1.82
N ARG A 44 6.98 -6.88 1.80
CA ARG A 44 8.37 -6.54 1.42
C ARG A 44 9.40 -7.06 2.40
N ASN A 45 9.10 -7.05 3.70
CA ASN A 45 10.00 -7.59 4.71
C ASN A 45 10.05 -9.12 4.62
N GLU A 46 8.91 -9.78 4.46
CA GLU A 46 8.83 -11.22 4.21
C GLU A 46 9.61 -11.63 2.95
N GLU A 47 9.52 -10.88 1.85
CA GLU A 47 10.33 -11.15 0.65
C GLU A 47 11.83 -10.98 0.89
N LYS A 48 12.23 -9.95 1.65
CA LYS A 48 13.65 -9.73 1.98
C LYS A 48 14.20 -10.83 2.89
N ASP A 49 13.39 -11.26 3.87
CA ASP A 49 13.77 -12.32 4.79
C ASP A 49 13.83 -13.67 4.08
N ASN A 50 12.90 -13.95 3.15
CA ASN A 50 12.94 -15.14 2.31
C ASN A 50 14.09 -15.14 1.29
N ALA A 51 14.60 -13.97 0.91
CA ALA A 51 15.71 -13.82 -0.03
C ALA A 51 17.10 -13.90 0.64
N ARG A 52 17.17 -14.05 1.97
CA ARG A 52 18.39 -14.06 2.78
C ARG A 52 18.83 -15.48 3.15
#